data_AF-A0A9D0UGM1-F1
#
_entry.id   AF-A0A9D0UGM1-F1
#
_cell.length_a   1.000
_cell.length_b   1.000
_cell.length_c   1.000
_cell.angle_alpha   90.00
_cell.angle_beta   90.00
_cell.angle_gamma   90.00
#
_symmetry.space_group_name_H-M   'P 1'
#
loop_
_entity.id
_entity.type
_entity.pdbx_description
1 polymer ?
#
loop_
_entity_poly.entity_id
_entity_poly.type
_entity_poly.pdbx_seq_one_letter_code
_entity_poly.pdbx_strand_id
1 'polypeptide(L)'
;MYAQRQDVVTAKLYNLWRRAKLHYPCPIRLPLADFPGMVMILEEREWVCANERQNDLPVLAWVEFEDKGRDALHKPVSCKLNYYHFAASKMRARTLELMEEMLERYLRSG
;
A
#
# COMPACT_ATOMS: atom_id res chain seq x y z
N MET A 1 16.64 3.08 5.87
CA MET A 1 16.06 3.46 4.56
C MET A 1 17.19 3.49 3.54
N TYR A 2 17.09 2.73 2.45
CA TYR A 2 18.12 2.59 1.41
C TYR A 2 17.98 3.66 0.31
N ALA A 3 16.75 3.92 -0.14
CA ALA A 3 16.46 4.97 -1.11
C ALA A 3 15.03 5.50 -0.93
N GLN A 4 14.78 6.74 -1.33
CA GLN A 4 13.45 7.31 -1.45
C GLN A 4 13.29 7.86 -2.88
N ARG A 5 12.14 7.62 -3.49
CA ARG A 5 11.83 8.08 -4.85
C ARG A 5 10.44 8.68 -4.91
N GLN A 6 10.22 9.60 -5.84
CA GLN A 6 8.88 10.00 -6.22
C GLN A 6 8.16 8.82 -6.87
N ASP A 7 6.89 8.66 -6.53
CA ASP A 7 6.05 7.60 -7.06
C ASP A 7 4.60 8.06 -7.23
N VAL A 8 3.82 7.28 -7.97
CA VAL A 8 2.41 7.55 -8.19
C VAL A 8 1.60 6.26 -8.06
N VAL A 9 0.46 6.34 -7.39
CA VAL A 9 -0.51 5.26 -7.26
C VAL A 9 -1.80 5.60 -7.99
N THR A 10 -2.52 4.59 -8.46
CA THR A 10 -3.76 4.82 -9.21
C THR A 10 -4.83 5.43 -8.31
N ALA A 11 -5.71 6.22 -8.92
CA ALA A 11 -6.89 6.78 -8.24
C ALA A 11 -7.75 5.68 -7.61
N LYS A 12 -7.94 4.59 -8.37
CA LYS A 12 -8.75 3.43 -7.98
C LYS A 12 -8.22 2.79 -6.71
N LEU A 13 -6.95 2.42 -6.67
CA LEU A 13 -6.33 1.78 -5.51
C LEU A 13 -6.37 2.69 -4.27
N TYR A 14 -6.04 3.98 -4.45
CA TYR A 14 -6.08 4.95 -3.36
C TYR A 14 -7.50 5.09 -2.76
N ASN A 15 -8.52 5.17 -3.61
CA ASN A 15 -9.91 5.29 -3.18
C ASN A 15 -10.43 4.00 -2.53
N LEU A 16 -9.99 2.82 -2.99
CA LEU A 16 -10.30 1.54 -2.34
C LEU A 16 -9.75 1.50 -0.91
N TRP A 17 -8.48 1.87 -0.71
CA TRP A 17 -7.89 1.96 0.63
C TRP A 17 -8.63 2.97 1.52
N ARG A 18 -8.89 4.18 1.00
CA ARG A 18 -9.65 5.21 1.72
C ARG A 18 -11.01 4.72 2.19
N ARG A 19 -11.72 3.93 1.38
CA ARG A 19 -13.00 3.33 1.76
C ARG A 19 -12.79 2.23 2.79
N ALA A 20 -11.85 1.32 2.57
CA ALA A 20 -11.60 0.21 3.48
C ALA A 20 -11.26 0.68 4.89
N LYS A 21 -10.44 1.71 5.07
CA LYS A 21 -10.12 2.24 6.40
C LYS A 21 -11.30 2.88 7.16
N LEU A 22 -12.40 3.22 6.46
CA LEU A 22 -13.63 3.68 7.11
C LEU A 22 -14.50 2.52 7.62
N HIS A 23 -14.30 1.31 7.09
CA HIS A 23 -15.12 0.14 7.40
C HIS A 23 -14.41 -0.90 8.27
N TYR A 24 -13.08 -0.89 8.31
CA TYR A 24 -12.28 -1.89 9.03
C TYR A 24 -11.32 -1.23 10.03
N PRO A 25 -11.00 -1.91 11.14
CA PRO A 25 -9.96 -1.46 12.06
C PRO A 25 -8.63 -1.23 11.35
N CYS A 26 -7.94 -0.17 11.73
CA CYS A 26 -6.60 0.15 11.27
C CYS A 26 -5.56 -0.35 12.31
N PRO A 27 -4.44 -0.97 11.89
CA PRO A 27 -4.07 -1.24 10.50
C PRO A 27 -4.83 -2.41 9.88
N ILE A 28 -5.11 -2.29 8.57
CA ILE A 28 -5.59 -3.43 7.77
C ILE A 28 -4.37 -4.21 7.33
N ARG A 29 -4.33 -5.52 7.65
CA ARG A 29 -3.23 -6.42 7.27
C ARG A 29 -3.68 -7.34 6.15
N LEU A 30 -2.97 -7.31 5.04
CA LEU A 30 -3.27 -8.06 3.82
C LEU A 30 -2.08 -8.98 3.47
N PRO A 31 -2.16 -10.30 3.77
CA PRO A 31 -1.13 -11.25 3.36
C PRO A 31 -0.94 -11.27 1.84
N LEU A 32 0.29 -11.19 1.36
CA LEU A 32 0.60 -11.16 -0.07
C LEU A 32 0.81 -12.59 -0.59
N ALA A 33 -0.22 -13.15 -1.25
CA ALA A 33 -0.23 -14.56 -1.67
C ALA A 33 1.00 -14.99 -2.50
N ASP A 34 1.51 -14.12 -3.38
CA ASP A 34 2.66 -14.43 -4.23
C ASP A 34 4.02 -14.24 -3.54
N PHE A 35 4.03 -13.68 -2.33
CA PHE A 35 5.22 -13.39 -1.56
C PHE A 35 5.09 -13.99 -0.14
N PRO A 36 5.39 -15.28 0.04
CA PRO A 36 5.23 -15.95 1.33
C PRO A 36 5.97 -15.25 2.47
N GLY A 37 5.27 -14.93 3.56
CA GLY A 37 5.81 -14.20 4.70
C GLY A 37 5.87 -12.68 4.51
N MET A 38 5.37 -12.16 3.39
CA MET A 38 5.18 -10.73 3.19
C MET A 38 3.72 -10.34 3.42
N VAL A 39 3.54 -9.18 4.04
CA VAL A 39 2.25 -8.60 4.35
C VAL A 39 2.22 -7.15 3.87
N MET A 40 1.07 -6.71 3.36
CA MET A 40 0.77 -5.30 3.18
C MET A 40 0.03 -4.79 4.41
N ILE A 41 0.63 -3.83 5.12
CA ILE A 41 0.09 -3.18 6.31
C ILE A 41 -0.41 -1.80 5.87
N LEU A 42 -1.71 -1.58 5.99
CA LEU A 42 -2.35 -0.33 5.58
C LEU A 42 -2.70 0.48 6.82
N GLU A 43 -1.86 1.47 7.10
CA GLU A 43 -2.00 2.42 8.19
C GLU A 43 -2.86 3.62 7.77
N GLU A 44 -3.06 4.58 8.67
CA GLU A 44 -3.90 5.76 8.43
C GLU A 44 -3.34 6.68 7.33
N ARG A 45 -2.01 6.71 7.17
CA ARG A 45 -1.28 7.65 6.28
C ARG A 45 -0.21 7.01 5.41
N GLU A 46 0.01 5.71 5.54
CA GLU A 46 1.06 5.01 4.82
C GLU A 46 0.67 3.57 4.50
N TRP A 47 1.28 3.02 3.45
CA TRP A 47 1.14 1.62 3.09
C TRP A 47 2.52 0.98 3.15
N VAL A 48 2.67 -0.05 3.99
CA VAL A 48 3.95 -0.71 4.22
C VAL A 48 3.89 -2.16 3.75
N CYS A 49 4.78 -2.53 2.83
CA CYS A 49 5.05 -3.94 2.55
C CYS A 49 6.17 -4.39 3.49
N ALA A 50 5.88 -5.35 4.36
CA ALA A 50 6.77 -5.81 5.41
C ALA A 50 6.94 -7.34 5.40
N ASN A 51 8.07 -7.81 5.90
CA ASN A 51 8.29 -9.23 6.18
C ASN A 51 7.78 -9.54 7.59
N GLU A 52 6.61 -10.16 7.69
CA GLU A 52 5.97 -10.45 8.98
C GLU A 52 6.75 -11.51 9.79
N ARG A 53 7.54 -12.35 9.12
CA ARG A 53 8.41 -13.34 9.78
C ARG A 53 9.62 -12.71 10.45
N GLN A 54 9.87 -11.43 10.21
CA GLN A 54 10.99 -10.67 10.77
C GLN A 54 10.49 -9.47 11.57
N ASN A 55 9.43 -9.65 12.38
CA ASN A 55 8.83 -8.59 13.21
C ASN A 55 8.39 -7.38 12.36
N ASP A 56 7.67 -7.63 11.27
CA ASP A 56 7.20 -6.61 10.33
C ASP A 56 8.33 -5.70 9.79
N LEU A 57 9.51 -6.29 9.50
CA LEU A 57 10.63 -5.56 8.91
C LEU A 57 10.19 -4.93 7.56
N PRO A 58 10.22 -3.59 7.41
CA PRO A 58 9.74 -2.94 6.20
C PRO A 58 10.66 -3.24 5.01
N VAL A 59 10.05 -3.47 3.86
CA VAL A 59 10.73 -3.72 2.58
C VAL A 59 10.46 -2.57 1.60
N LEU A 60 9.18 -2.16 1.49
CA LEU A 60 8.72 -0.98 0.76
C LEU A 60 7.73 -0.19 1.61
N ALA A 61 7.71 1.13 1.50
CA ALA A 61 6.63 1.93 2.06
C ALA A 61 6.22 3.07 1.12
N TRP A 62 4.92 3.18 0.85
CA TRP A 62 4.31 4.33 0.21
C TRP A 62 3.85 5.30 1.29
N VAL A 63 4.42 6.50 1.26
CA VAL A 63 4.25 7.53 2.29
C VAL A 63 4.00 8.89 1.63
N GLU A 64 3.63 9.88 2.44
CA GLU A 64 3.49 11.27 1.98
C GLU A 64 2.55 11.42 0.76
N PHE A 65 1.39 10.77 0.79
CA PHE A 65 0.37 10.93 -0.25
C PHE A 65 -0.08 12.40 -0.35
N GLU A 66 -0.02 12.96 -1.56
CA GLU A 66 -0.46 14.32 -1.87
C GLU A 66 -1.98 14.34 -2.13
N ASP A 67 -2.77 14.22 -1.07
CA ASP A 67 -4.23 14.09 -1.14
C ASP A 67 -5.02 15.29 -0.62
N LYS A 68 -4.34 16.27 0.00
CA LYS A 68 -4.95 17.50 0.48
C LYS A 68 -5.44 18.37 -0.69
N GLY A 69 -6.71 18.76 -0.65
CA GLY A 69 -7.32 19.64 -1.65
C GLY A 69 -7.56 18.97 -3.01
N ARG A 70 -7.65 17.64 -3.07
CA ARG A 70 -8.00 16.94 -4.32
C ARG A 70 -9.49 17.05 -4.63
N ASP A 71 -9.81 17.87 -5.62
CA ASP A 71 -11.16 17.92 -6.24
C ASP A 71 -11.37 16.82 -7.28
N ALA A 72 -10.29 16.22 -7.80
CA ALA A 72 -10.33 15.28 -8.92
C ALA A 72 -10.09 13.83 -8.47
N LEU A 73 -11.13 13.15 -7.97
CA LEU A 73 -11.11 11.76 -7.49
C LEU A 73 -10.61 10.72 -8.50
N HIS A 74 -10.56 11.06 -9.80
CA HIS A 74 -10.16 10.18 -10.90
C HIS A 74 -8.66 10.25 -11.25
N LYS A 75 -7.92 11.25 -10.76
CA LYS A 75 -6.49 11.38 -11.09
C LYS A 75 -5.64 10.41 -10.24
N PRO A 76 -4.46 9.99 -10.69
CA PRO A 76 -3.49 9.32 -9.83
C PRO A 76 -3.07 10.19 -8.63
N VAL A 77 -2.53 9.58 -7.58
CA VAL A 77 -2.03 10.28 -6.37
C VAL A 77 -0.51 10.19 -6.33
N SER A 78 0.15 11.34 -6.32
CA SER A 78 1.59 11.46 -6.06
C SER A 78 1.90 11.08 -4.62
N CYS A 79 3.02 10.39 -4.43
CA CYS A 79 3.50 9.98 -3.11
C CYS A 79 5.01 9.74 -3.19
N LYS A 80 5.61 9.37 -2.06
CA LYS A 80 6.99 8.88 -2.03
C LYS A 80 7.01 7.38 -1.76
N LEU A 81 7.94 6.71 -2.43
CA LEU A 81 8.23 5.29 -2.20
C LEU A 81 9.60 5.14 -1.53
N ASN A 82 9.58 4.64 -0.31
CA ASN A 82 10.77 4.28 0.46
C ASN A 82 11.15 2.82 0.20
N TYR A 83 12.41 2.61 -0.16
CA TYR A 83 13.03 1.30 -0.29
C TYR A 83 13.88 1.04 0.94
N TYR A 84 13.65 -0.08 1.61
CA TYR A 84 14.46 -0.52 2.76
C TYR A 84 15.37 -1.71 2.41
N HIS A 85 15.12 -2.35 1.26
CA HIS A 85 15.94 -3.43 0.73
C HIS A 85 16.26 -3.22 -0.76
N PHE A 86 17.52 -3.44 -1.17
CA PHE A 86 17.99 -3.12 -2.53
C PHE A 86 17.28 -3.92 -3.63
N ALA A 87 16.87 -5.17 -3.34
CA ALA A 87 16.14 -6.03 -4.28
C ALA A 87 14.62 -5.79 -4.31
N ALA A 88 14.09 -4.88 -3.48
CA ALA A 88 12.65 -4.67 -3.31
C ALA A 88 11.96 -4.02 -4.52
N SER A 89 12.73 -3.43 -5.45
CA SER A 89 12.17 -2.74 -6.62
C SER A 89 11.29 -3.63 -7.49
N LYS A 90 11.57 -4.95 -7.53
CA LYS A 90 10.79 -5.92 -8.29
C LYS A 90 9.40 -6.20 -7.69
N MET A 91 9.19 -5.89 -6.41
CA MET A 91 7.93 -6.18 -5.72
C MET A 91 6.89 -5.08 -5.91
N ARG A 92 7.32 -3.85 -6.21
CA ARG A 92 6.46 -2.66 -6.25
C ARG A 92 5.14 -2.88 -6.99
N ALA A 93 5.20 -3.28 -8.26
CA ALA A 93 4.01 -3.40 -9.10
C ALA A 93 3.07 -4.50 -8.60
N ARG A 94 3.62 -5.70 -8.38
CA ARG A 94 2.82 -6.86 -7.97
C ARG A 94 2.17 -6.69 -6.60
N THR A 95 2.88 -6.06 -5.66
CA THR A 95 2.31 -5.76 -4.33
C THR A 95 1.10 -4.84 -4.41
N LEU A 96 1.13 -3.81 -5.28
CA LEU A 96 -0.01 -2.90 -5.47
C LEU A 96 -1.20 -3.61 -6.15
N GLU A 97 -0.95 -4.49 -7.12
CA GLU A 97 -1.99 -5.33 -7.75
C GLU A 97 -2.70 -6.22 -6.73
N LEU A 98 -1.93 -6.96 -5.92
CA LEU A 98 -2.48 -7.84 -4.87
C LEU A 98 -3.26 -7.03 -3.82
N MET A 99 -2.74 -5.87 -3.42
CA MET A 99 -3.45 -4.95 -2.53
C MET A 99 -4.81 -4.54 -3.13
N GLU A 100 -4.86 -4.19 -4.42
CA GLU A 100 -6.09 -3.81 -5.11
C GLU A 100 -7.11 -4.96 -5.09
N GLU A 101 -6.69 -6.15 -5.56
CA GLU A 101 -7.53 -7.36 -5.61
C GLU A 101 -8.13 -7.69 -4.23
N MET A 102 -7.31 -7.62 -3.19
CA MET A 102 -7.74 -7.91 -1.82
C MET A 102 -8.74 -6.87 -1.32
N LEU A 103 -8.43 -5.58 -1.44
CA LEU A 103 -9.34 -4.51 -0.98
C LEU A 103 -10.69 -4.56 -1.70
N GLU A 104 -10.72 -4.88 -2.98
CA GLU A 104 -11.98 -5.11 -3.69
C GLU A 104 -12.77 -6.29 -3.10
N ARG A 105 -12.09 -7.40 -2.74
CA ARG A 105 -12.75 -8.55 -2.10
C ARG A 105 -13.29 -8.18 -0.72
N TYR A 106 -12.51 -7.48 0.11
CA TYR A 106 -12.95 -7.01 1.42
C TYR A 106 -14.22 -6.16 1.29
N LEU A 107 -14.20 -5.13 0.44
CA LEU A 107 -15.32 -4.20 0.26
C LEU A 107 -16.55 -4.79 -0.45
N ARG A 108 -16.44 -5.98 -1.08
CA ARG A 108 -17.59 -6.73 -1.60
C ARG A 108 -18.25 -7.62 -0.55
N SER A 109 -17.55 -7.90 0.55
CA SER A 109 -17.97 -8.85 1.58
C SER A 109 -18.51 -8.21 2.87
N GLY A 110 -18.41 -6.89 3.01
CA GLY A 110 -19.00 -6.09 4.08
C GLY A 110 -20.20 -5.31 3.58
#